data_AF-A0A7W0XTQ1-F1
#
_entry.id   AF-A0A7W0XTQ1-F1
#
_cell.length_a   1.000
_cell.length_b   1.000
_cell.length_c   1.000
_cell.angle_alpha   90.00
_cell.angle_beta   90.00
_cell.angle_gamma   90.00
#
_symmetry.space_group_name_H-M   'P 1'
#
loop_
_entity.id
_entity.type
_entity.pdbx_description
1 polymer ?
#
loop_
_entity_poly.entity_id
_entity_poly.type
_entity_poly.pdbx_seq_one_letter_code
_entity_poly.pdbx_strand_id
1 'polypeptide(L)'
;MARADLRICGTTRLLEYDGGGHREPRQQARDLARDRRLLGNGWERFGYTSDALLTNARSVLADADQPLGRAHRPERVRPWHRLLARSAFTPAGRARLARRWRVPVSGR
;
A
#
# COMPACT_ATOMS: atom_id res chain seq x y z
N MET A 1 21.84 -1.57 -3.31
CA MET A 1 20.51 -1.88 -3.88
C MET A 1 19.46 -1.27 -2.97
N ALA A 2 18.44 -0.60 -3.49
CA ALA A 2 17.32 -0.09 -2.68
C ALA A 2 16.24 -1.18 -2.56
N ARG A 3 15.62 -1.32 -1.39
CA ARG A 3 14.50 -2.24 -1.15
C ARG A 3 13.20 -1.43 -1.24
N ALA A 4 12.31 -1.86 -2.11
CA ALA A 4 10.93 -1.38 -2.22
C ALA A 4 9.99 -2.57 -1.97
N ASP A 5 8.76 -2.29 -1.53
CA ASP A 5 7.76 -3.34 -1.29
C ASP A 5 7.23 -3.93 -2.59
N LEU A 6 7.01 -3.06 -3.58
CA LEU A 6 6.60 -3.48 -4.91
C LEU A 6 7.32 -2.67 -5.99
N ARG A 7 7.80 -3.35 -7.03
CA ARG A 7 8.29 -2.75 -8.27
C ARG A 7 7.32 -3.07 -9.39
N ILE A 8 6.91 -2.06 -10.15
CA ILE A 8 6.15 -2.27 -11.38
C ILE A 8 7.13 -2.62 -12.50
N CYS A 9 7.19 -3.90 -12.87
CA CYS A 9 8.09 -4.40 -13.92
C CYS A 9 7.86 -3.65 -15.25
N GLY A 10 8.94 -3.42 -15.99
CA GLY A 10 8.92 -2.66 -17.25
C GLY A 10 8.84 -1.13 -17.06
N THR A 11 8.85 -0.65 -15.82
CA THR A 11 8.81 0.79 -15.50
C THR A 11 9.84 1.13 -14.43
N THR A 12 10.02 2.43 -14.16
CA THR A 12 10.86 2.94 -13.07
C THR A 12 10.06 3.27 -11.80
N ARG A 13 8.85 2.70 -11.66
CA ARG A 13 7.93 2.94 -10.55
C ARG A 13 8.14 1.95 -9.39
N LEU A 14 8.33 2.49 -8.19
CA LEU A 14 8.40 1.76 -6.92
C LEU A 14 7.23 2.18 -6.02
N LEU A 15 6.49 1.20 -5.48
CA LEU A 15 5.46 1.43 -4.47
C LEU A 15 5.99 0.97 -3.11
N GLU A 16 5.74 1.78 -2.08
CA GLU A 16 6.15 1.51 -0.72
C GLU A 16 5.00 1.72 0.25
N TYR A 17 4.92 0.85 1.24
CA TYR A 17 4.03 0.98 2.38
C TYR A 17 4.71 1.79 3.48
N ASP A 18 4.17 2.97 3.79
CA ASP A 18 4.60 3.79 4.92
C ASP A 18 3.79 3.39 6.16
N GLY A 19 4.37 2.48 6.95
CA GLY A 19 3.78 1.94 8.16
C GLY A 19 3.76 2.90 9.36
N GLY A 20 4.13 4.17 9.18
CA GLY A 20 4.09 5.17 10.25
C GLY A 20 5.13 4.90 11.33
N GLY A 21 6.41 4.87 10.96
CA GLY A 21 7.51 4.92 11.92
C GLY A 21 7.78 6.36 12.36
N HIS A 22 7.98 6.58 13.67
CA HIS A 22 8.49 7.86 14.18
C HIS A 22 9.82 8.19 13.46
N ARG A 23 9.80 9.21 12.58
CA ARG A 23 10.95 9.61 11.79
C ARG A 23 11.98 10.29 12.69
N GLU A 24 12.95 9.53 13.17
CA GLU A 24 14.12 10.10 13.82
C GLU A 24 14.93 10.94 12.79
N PRO A 25 15.57 12.06 13.18
CA PRO A 25 16.28 12.95 12.25
C PRO A 25 17.34 12.25 11.39
N ARG A 26 18.03 11.23 11.95
CA ARG A 26 19.01 10.42 11.21
C ARG A 26 18.36 9.56 10.13
N GLN A 27 17.16 9.05 10.39
CA GLN A 27 16.40 8.28 9.42
C GLN A 27 15.91 9.19 8.28
N GLN A 28 15.42 10.38 8.61
CA GLN A 28 15.01 11.37 7.61
C GLN A 28 16.15 11.75 6.67
N ALA A 29 17.37 11.98 7.18
CA ALA A 29 18.53 12.29 6.34
C ALA A 29 18.88 11.14 5.37
N ARG A 30 18.78 9.89 5.83
CA ARG A 30 18.98 8.69 4.98
C ARG A 30 17.89 8.56 3.92
N ASP A 31 16.64 8.81 4.29
CA ASP A 31 15.51 8.75 3.37
C ASP A 31 15.64 9.81 2.27
N LEU A 32 16.03 11.05 2.62
CA LEU A 32 16.30 12.11 1.65
C LEU A 32 17.46 11.78 0.70
N ALA A 33 18.56 11.23 1.23
CA ALA A 33 19.68 10.80 0.40
C ALA A 33 19.27 9.66 -0.56
N ARG A 34 18.40 8.75 -0.08
CA ARG A 34 17.84 7.67 -0.89
C ARG A 34 16.93 8.20 -1.99
N ASP A 35 16.03 9.11 -1.66
CA ASP A 35 15.08 9.72 -2.61
C ASP A 35 15.82 10.49 -3.70
N ARG A 36 16.86 11.26 -3.35
CA ARG A 36 17.74 11.92 -4.34
C ARG A 36 18.41 10.92 -5.28
N ARG A 37 18.90 9.79 -4.76
CA ARG A 37 19.53 8.75 -5.58
C ARG A 37 18.51 8.09 -6.52
N LEU A 38 17.30 7.81 -6.05
CA LEU A 38 16.25 7.22 -6.87
C LEU A 38 15.89 8.17 -8.03
N LEU A 39 15.60 9.43 -7.72
CA LEU A 39 15.30 10.46 -8.71
C LEU A 39 16.43 10.63 -9.73
N GLY A 40 17.68 10.70 -9.27
CA GLY A 40 18.86 10.82 -10.15
C GLY A 40 19.09 9.62 -11.08
N ASN A 41 18.45 8.47 -10.82
CA ASN A 41 18.49 7.29 -11.68
C ASN A 41 17.16 7.06 -12.43
N GLY A 42 16.28 8.07 -12.47
CA GLY A 42 14.98 8.01 -13.14
C GLY A 42 13.92 7.16 -12.42
N TRP A 43 14.17 6.76 -11.17
CA TRP A 43 13.22 6.01 -10.36
C TRP A 43 12.26 6.94 -9.62
N GLU A 44 10.98 6.56 -9.66
CA GLU A 44 9.89 7.25 -8.96
C GLU A 44 9.39 6.40 -7.81
N ARG A 45 9.24 7.00 -6.63
CA ARG A 45 8.77 6.35 -5.42
C ARG A 45 7.41 6.88 -5.01
N PHE A 46 6.47 5.97 -4.76
CA PHE A 46 5.11 6.29 -4.32
C PHE A 46 4.86 5.61 -2.98
N GLY A 47 4.66 6.42 -1.94
CA GLY A 47 4.37 5.96 -0.59
C GLY A 47 2.86 5.87 -0.34
N TYR A 48 2.42 4.77 0.27
CA TYR A 48 1.03 4.57 0.67
C TYR A 48 0.95 4.24 2.15
N THR A 49 0.11 4.96 2.88
CA THR A 49 -0.20 4.65 4.27
C THR A 49 -1.19 3.49 4.36
N SER A 50 -1.35 2.93 5.57
CA SER A 50 -2.41 1.94 5.81
C SER A 50 -3.79 2.50 5.47
N ASP A 51 -4.04 3.77 5.78
CA ASP A 51 -5.29 4.42 5.45
C ASP A 51 -5.53 4.41 3.94
N ALA A 52 -4.54 4.85 3.14
CA ALA A 52 -4.65 4.86 1.69
C ALA A 52 -4.94 3.47 1.10
N LEU A 53 -4.31 2.41 1.63
CA LEU A 53 -4.53 1.03 1.18
C LEU A 53 -5.91 0.48 1.58
N LEU A 54 -6.51 1.00 2.66
CA LEU A 54 -7.82 0.57 3.15
C LEU A 54 -8.97 1.36 2.53
N THR A 55 -8.77 2.65 2.27
CA THR A 55 -9.84 3.58 1.87
C THR A 55 -9.75 4.00 0.40
N ASN A 56 -8.55 3.99 -0.20
CA ASN A 56 -8.30 4.60 -1.51
C ASN A 56 -7.63 3.67 -2.54
N ALA A 57 -8.05 2.39 -2.58
CA ALA A 57 -7.51 1.39 -3.50
C ALA A 57 -7.59 1.79 -4.99
N ARG A 58 -8.56 2.64 -5.39
CA ARG A 58 -8.69 3.13 -6.77
C ARG A 58 -7.53 4.04 -7.17
N SER A 59 -7.10 4.95 -6.28
CA SER A 59 -5.96 5.82 -6.55
C SER A 59 -4.67 5.01 -6.67
N VAL A 60 -4.46 4.03 -5.78
CA VAL A 60 -3.29 3.14 -5.85
C VAL A 60 -3.25 2.37 -7.17
N LEU A 61 -4.41 1.90 -7.65
CA LEU A 61 -4.50 1.26 -8.95
C LEU A 61 -4.21 2.22 -10.11
N ALA A 62 -4.72 3.45 -10.06
CA ALA A 62 -4.46 4.46 -11.09
C ALA A 62 -2.96 4.78 -11.19
N ASP A 63 -2.29 4.92 -10.04
CA ASP A 63 -0.84 5.14 -9.97
C ASP A 63 -0.06 3.96 -10.55
N ALA A 64 -0.57 2.73 -10.44
CA ALA A 64 0.05 1.54 -11.04
C ALA A 64 -0.26 1.40 -12.54
N ASP A 65 -1.44 1.82 -13.00
CA ASP A 65 -1.85 1.76 -14.41
C ASP A 65 -1.10 2.80 -15.28
N GLN A 66 -0.87 4.01 -14.74
CA GLN A 66 -0.22 5.11 -15.44
C GLN A 66 1.14 4.75 -16.07
N PRO A 67 2.14 4.23 -15.33
CA PRO A 67 3.47 3.95 -15.90
C PRO A 67 3.45 2.75 -16.85
N LEU A 68 2.40 1.92 -16.79
CA LEU A 68 2.20 0.78 -17.68
C LEU A 68 1.51 1.19 -18.99
N GLY A 69 1.13 2.46 -19.16
CA GLY A 69 0.35 2.92 -20.31
C GLY A 69 -1.02 2.23 -20.42
N ARG A 70 -1.54 1.68 -19.31
CA ARG A 70 -2.79 0.94 -19.29
C ARG A 70 -3.96 1.90 -19.09
N ALA A 71 -5.05 1.66 -19.82
CA ALA A 71 -6.31 2.33 -19.53
C ALA A 71 -6.75 1.99 -18.09
N HIS A 72 -7.00 3.03 -17.30
CA HIS A 72 -7.46 2.86 -15.93
C HIS A 72 -8.86 2.23 -15.91
N ARG A 73 -8.98 1.12 -15.19
CA ARG A 73 -10.23 0.35 -15.05
C ARG A 73 -10.59 0.21 -13.58
N PRO A 74 -11.40 1.13 -13.01
CA PRO A 74 -11.69 1.17 -11.58
C PRO A 74 -12.24 -0.13 -11.02
N GLU A 75 -12.94 -0.93 -11.82
CA GLU A 75 -13.51 -2.22 -11.44
C GLU A 75 -12.45 -3.29 -11.11
N ARG A 76 -11.20 -3.12 -11.53
CA ARG A 76 -10.11 -4.05 -11.21
C ARG A 76 -9.73 -4.07 -9.74
N VAL A 77 -10.22 -3.13 -8.93
CA VAL A 77 -10.07 -3.15 -7.45
C VAL A 77 -10.98 -4.17 -6.77
N ARG A 78 -11.91 -4.82 -7.48
CA ARG A 78 -12.84 -5.81 -6.89
C ARG A 78 -12.13 -6.94 -6.12
N PRO A 79 -11.07 -7.60 -6.63
CA PRO A 79 -10.34 -8.62 -5.88
C PRO A 79 -9.70 -8.07 -4.60
N TRP A 80 -9.18 -6.84 -4.64
CA TRP A 80 -8.64 -6.15 -3.47
C TRP A 80 -9.72 -5.99 -2.39
N HIS A 81 -10.91 -5.47 -2.75
CA HIS A 81 -12.01 -5.34 -1.80
C HIS A 81 -12.48 -6.68 -1.23
N ARG A 82 -12.49 -7.75 -2.04
CA ARG A 82 -12.80 -9.11 -1.53
C ARG A 82 -11.78 -9.58 -0.49
N LEU A 83 -10.51 -9.23 -0.66
CA LEU A 83 -9.45 -9.53 0.32
C LEU A 83 -9.67 -8.73 1.62
N LEU A 84 -9.93 -7.42 1.50
CA LEU A 84 -10.22 -6.57 2.66
C LEU A 84 -11.46 -7.03 3.45
N ALA A 85 -12.54 -7.39 2.76
CA ALA A 85 -13.78 -7.90 3.38
C ALA A 85 -13.56 -9.17 4.22
N ARG A 86 -12.51 -9.93 3.92
CA ARG A 86 -12.13 -11.16 4.64
C ARG A 86 -11.05 -10.92 5.71
N SER A 87 -10.51 -9.71 5.81
CA SER A 87 -9.46 -9.31 6.74
C SER A 87 -10.00 -8.75 8.06
N ALA A 88 -9.17 -8.73 9.11
CA ALA A 88 -9.53 -8.14 10.40
C ALA A 88 -9.71 -6.60 10.36
N PHE A 89 -9.40 -5.94 9.23
CA PHE A 89 -9.62 -4.51 9.06
C PHE A 89 -11.11 -4.16 8.92
N THR A 90 -11.98 -5.12 8.59
CA THR A 90 -13.43 -4.88 8.44
C THR A 90 -14.23 -5.49 9.60
N PRO A 91 -15.40 -4.93 9.94
CA PRO A 91 -16.31 -5.53 10.93
C PRO A 91 -16.68 -6.97 10.58
N ALA A 92 -17.01 -7.24 9.31
CA ALA A 92 -17.36 -8.58 8.83
C ALA A 92 -16.20 -9.58 9.02
N GLY A 93 -14.98 -9.17 8.70
CA GLY A 93 -13.81 -10.02 8.90
C GLY A 93 -13.45 -10.23 10.37
N ARG A 94 -13.64 -9.23 11.24
CA ARG A 94 -13.51 -9.40 12.70
C ARG A 94 -14.55 -10.38 13.25
N ALA A 95 -15.81 -10.25 12.85
CA ALA A 95 -16.86 -11.19 13.25
C ALA A 95 -16.56 -12.63 12.78
N ARG A 96 -16.04 -12.78 11.55
CA ARG A 96 -15.60 -14.07 11.02
C ARG A 96 -14.45 -14.67 11.84
N LEU A 97 -13.47 -13.85 12.20
CA LEU A 97 -12.31 -14.27 12.99
C LEU A 97 -12.71 -14.70 14.40
N ALA A 98 -13.53 -13.87 15.07
CA ALA A 98 -14.06 -14.16 16.40
C ALA A 98 -14.84 -15.49 16.43
N ARG A 99 -15.71 -15.73 15.43
CA ARG A 99 -16.43 -17.00 15.28
C ARG A 99 -15.49 -18.19 15.12
N ARG A 100 -14.44 -18.04 14.31
CA ARG A 100 -13.44 -19.10 14.09
C ARG A 100 -12.65 -19.43 15.36
N TRP A 101 -12.32 -18.40 16.15
CA TRP A 101 -11.50 -18.52 17.35
C TRP A 101 -12.31 -18.74 18.63
N ARG A 102 -13.64 -18.80 18.55
CA ARG A 102 -14.55 -18.94 19.70
C ARG A 102 -14.35 -17.86 20.77
N VAL A 103 -13.97 -16.66 20.34
CA VAL A 103 -13.84 -15.48 21.21
C VAL A 103 -15.09 -14.62 21.07
N PRO A 104 -15.60 -14.03 22.16
CA PRO A 104 -16.68 -13.05 22.07
C PRO A 104 -16.27 -11.90 21.15
N VAL A 105 -17.16 -11.47 20.25
CA VAL A 105 -16.96 -10.21 19.53
C VAL A 105 -17.21 -9.09 20.54
N SER A 106 -16.15 -8.49 21.09
CA SER A 106 -16.31 -7.29 21.90
C SER A 106 -16.90 -6.19 21.02
N GLY A 107 -18.14 -5.79 21.33
CA GLY A 107 -18.74 -4.59 20.76
C GLY A 107 -17.90 -3.37 21.12
N ARG A 108 -17.74 -2.44 20.18
CA ARG A 108 -17.42 -1.05 20.51
C ARG A 108 -18.71 -0.33 20.77
#